data_AF-A0A6P1IAZ6-F1
#
_entry.id   AF-A0A6P1IAZ6-F1
#
_cell.length_a   1.000
_cell.length_b   1.000
_cell.length_c   1.000
_cell.angle_alpha   90.00
_cell.angle_beta   90.00
_cell.angle_gamma   90.00
#
_symmetry.space_group_name_H-M   'P 1'
#
loop_
_entity.id
_entity.type
_entity.pdbx_description
1 polymer ?
#
loop_
_entity_poly.entity_id
_entity_poly.type
_entity_poly.pdbx_seq_one_letter_code
_entity_poly.pdbx_strand_id
1 'polypeptide(L)'
;MAQLDYLEDLYRDWNDGGRSGGGAARRVDAEFDRIRRELGDLPGVVARPSRLRTMLAHLTKTLHPGILGDCFYQRETALCAQRASTLGRPLPLLDMCSTCPNARRSAVHLPRLTTARDQARGALQLADGKPLPPLQQAALANHLAQLEHLITQIHSTEPEPA
;
A
#
# COMPACT_ATOMS: atom_id res chain seq x y z
N MET A 1 4.98 11.27 -16.95
CA MET A 1 3.80 10.70 -17.64
C MET A 1 3.38 9.40 -16.96
N ALA A 2 4.19 8.34 -16.97
CA ALA A 2 3.84 7.04 -16.35
C ALA A 2 3.30 7.09 -14.89
N GLN A 3 3.90 7.87 -13.99
CA GLN A 3 3.39 7.97 -12.60
C GLN A 3 2.04 8.67 -12.49
N LEU A 4 1.78 9.66 -13.34
CA LEU A 4 0.49 10.36 -13.35
C LEU A 4 -0.59 9.46 -13.93
N ASP A 5 -0.26 8.68 -14.96
CA ASP A 5 -1.17 7.71 -15.55
C ASP A 5 -1.53 6.62 -14.51
N TYR A 6 -0.53 6.08 -13.81
CA TYR A 6 -0.76 5.15 -12.70
C TYR A 6 -1.61 5.74 -11.58
N LEU A 7 -1.34 6.99 -11.18
CA LEU A 7 -2.13 7.66 -10.15
C LEU A 7 -3.57 7.94 -10.61
N GLU A 8 -3.78 8.22 -11.89
CA GLU A 8 -5.12 8.36 -12.46
C GLU A 8 -5.88 7.03 -12.40
N ASP A 9 -5.21 5.91 -12.67
CA ASP A 9 -5.80 4.57 -12.50
C ASP A 9 -6.16 4.27 -11.04
N LEU A 10 -5.30 4.67 -10.08
CA LEU A 10 -5.61 4.57 -8.65
C LEU A 10 -6.82 5.41 -8.25
N TYR A 11 -6.96 6.62 -8.81
CA TYR A 11 -8.12 7.47 -8.56
C TYR A 11 -9.39 6.85 -9.15
N ARG A 12 -9.33 6.32 -10.38
CA ARG A 12 -10.50 5.68 -11.03
C ARG A 12 -10.96 4.45 -10.26
N ASP A 13 -10.04 3.55 -9.90
CA ASP A 13 -10.34 2.38 -9.05
C ASP A 13 -11.04 2.83 -7.76
N TRP A 14 -10.49 3.82 -7.07
CA TRP A 14 -11.12 4.38 -5.87
C TRP A 14 -12.50 5.03 -6.14
N ASN A 15 -12.66 5.78 -7.23
CA ASN A 15 -13.91 6.44 -7.60
C ASN A 15 -15.00 5.44 -8.02
N ASP A 16 -14.60 4.26 -8.49
CA ASP A 16 -15.46 3.10 -8.77
C ASP A 16 -15.83 2.31 -7.49
N GLY A 17 -15.36 2.75 -6.32
CA GLY A 17 -15.58 2.09 -5.03
C GLY A 17 -14.51 1.08 -4.63
N GLY A 18 -13.40 1.05 -5.38
CA GLY A 18 -12.18 0.31 -5.04
C GLY A 18 -11.65 0.73 -3.68
N ARG A 19 -11.26 -0.27 -2.89
CA ARG A 19 -10.84 -0.08 -1.50
C ARG A 19 -9.33 0.00 -1.39
N SER A 20 -8.89 0.71 -0.35
CA SER A 20 -7.49 0.87 -0.04
C SER A 20 -7.22 0.70 1.45
N GLY A 21 -6.03 0.22 1.77
CA GLY A 21 -5.56 -0.06 3.12
C GLY A 21 -4.12 0.42 3.34
N GLY A 22 -3.63 0.25 4.57
CA GLY A 22 -2.31 0.76 4.99
C GLY A 22 -2.37 2.20 5.49
N GLY A 23 -1.28 2.65 6.13
CA GLY A 23 -1.26 3.90 6.89
C GLY A 23 -1.51 5.17 6.08
N ALA A 24 -1.22 5.16 4.78
CA ALA A 24 -1.48 6.32 3.92
C ALA A 24 -2.88 6.34 3.30
N ALA A 25 -3.63 5.23 3.38
CA ALA A 25 -4.94 5.08 2.72
C ALA A 25 -5.88 6.23 3.06
N ARG A 26 -6.14 6.47 4.35
CA ARG A 26 -7.07 7.52 4.81
C ARG A 26 -6.72 8.90 4.24
N ARG A 27 -5.44 9.28 4.25
CA ARG A 27 -4.99 10.60 3.78
C ARG A 27 -5.14 10.74 2.27
N VAL A 28 -4.74 9.70 1.52
CA VAL A 28 -4.80 9.72 0.05
C VAL A 28 -6.25 9.64 -0.43
N ASP A 29 -7.07 8.81 0.20
CA ASP A 29 -8.49 8.70 -0.16
C ASP A 29 -9.24 10.00 0.18
N ALA A 30 -8.90 10.69 1.28
CA ALA A 30 -9.43 12.02 1.58
C ALA A 30 -9.04 13.08 0.53
N GLU A 31 -7.85 12.96 -0.05
CA GLU A 31 -7.39 13.79 -1.16
C GLU A 31 -8.19 13.53 -2.42
N PHE A 32 -8.41 12.26 -2.78
CA PHE A 32 -9.27 11.86 -3.89
C PHE A 32 -10.71 12.35 -3.71
N ASP A 33 -11.24 12.25 -2.49
CA ASP A 33 -12.54 12.80 -2.12
C ASP A 33 -12.65 14.31 -2.33
N ARG A 34 -11.61 15.06 -1.98
CA ARG A 34 -11.56 16.50 -2.25
C ARG A 34 -11.58 16.79 -3.75
N ILE A 35 -10.75 16.08 -4.52
CA ILE A 35 -10.67 16.22 -5.97
C ILE A 35 -12.04 15.93 -6.63
N ARG A 36 -12.69 14.83 -6.25
CA ARG A 36 -14.02 14.44 -6.75
C ARG A 36 -15.06 15.55 -6.53
N ARG A 37 -15.13 16.09 -5.30
CA ARG A 37 -16.04 17.20 -4.95
C ARG A 37 -15.77 18.46 -5.78
N GLU A 38 -14.50 18.81 -5.98
CA GLU A 38 -14.10 19.99 -6.76
C GLU A 38 -14.39 19.83 -8.27
N LEU A 39 -14.32 18.61 -8.78
CA LEU A 39 -14.64 18.31 -10.17
C LEU A 39 -16.16 18.24 -10.42
N GLY A 40 -16.94 17.95 -9.38
CA GLY A 40 -18.37 17.67 -9.49
C GLY A 40 -18.64 16.29 -10.07
N ASP A 41 -17.71 15.35 -9.87
CA ASP A 41 -17.76 13.99 -10.39
C ASP A 41 -18.81 13.16 -9.62
N LEU A 42 -19.51 12.29 -10.34
CA LEU A 42 -20.33 11.22 -9.74
C LEU A 42 -19.45 9.98 -9.55
N PRO A 43 -19.80 9.06 -8.62
CA PRO A 43 -19.13 7.77 -8.52
C PRO A 43 -19.04 7.09 -9.90
N GLY A 44 -17.84 6.67 -10.27
CA GLY A 44 -17.49 6.08 -11.57
C GLY A 44 -17.54 6.97 -12.81
N VAL A 45 -17.75 8.29 -12.66
CA VAL A 45 -17.75 9.23 -13.79
C VAL A 45 -16.78 10.38 -13.55
N VAL A 46 -15.79 10.53 -14.43
CA VAL A 46 -14.87 11.68 -14.45
C VAL A 46 -15.37 12.72 -15.45
N ALA A 47 -15.95 13.82 -14.96
CA ALA A 47 -16.56 14.83 -15.81
C ALA A 47 -15.52 15.66 -16.60
N ARG A 48 -14.30 15.80 -16.07
CA ARG A 48 -13.24 16.67 -16.65
C ARG A 48 -11.85 16.03 -16.56
N PRO A 49 -11.47 15.13 -17.47
CA PRO A 49 -10.22 14.35 -17.39
C PRO A 49 -8.92 15.19 -17.34
N SER A 50 -8.84 16.26 -18.12
CA SER A 50 -7.67 17.15 -18.13
C SER A 50 -7.51 17.89 -16.79
N ARG A 51 -8.62 18.29 -16.18
CA ARG A 51 -8.61 18.94 -14.86
C ARG A 51 -8.25 17.96 -13.76
N LEU A 52 -8.76 16.73 -13.81
CA LEU A 52 -8.36 15.66 -12.90
C LEU A 52 -6.84 15.47 -12.89
N ARG A 53 -6.22 15.33 -14.07
CA ARG A 53 -4.76 15.15 -14.20
C ARG A 53 -3.98 16.30 -13.57
N THR A 54 -4.41 17.55 -13.77
CA THR A 54 -3.78 18.72 -13.13
C THR A 54 -3.86 18.64 -11.62
N MET A 55 -4.99 18.22 -11.06
CA MET A 55 -5.19 18.12 -9.61
C MET A 55 -4.39 16.96 -9.00
N LEU A 56 -4.31 15.82 -9.68
CA LEU A 56 -3.52 14.66 -9.25
C LEU A 56 -2.00 14.89 -9.33
N ALA A 57 -1.54 15.81 -10.18
CA ALA A 57 -0.12 16.02 -10.44
C ALA A 57 0.72 16.24 -9.17
N HIS A 58 0.16 16.88 -8.13
CA HIS A 58 0.92 17.14 -6.90
C HIS A 58 1.28 15.87 -6.11
N LEU A 59 0.40 14.85 -6.11
CA LEU A 59 0.64 13.58 -5.41
C LEU A 59 1.81 12.80 -6.03
N THR A 60 2.05 12.97 -7.34
CA THR A 60 3.17 12.31 -8.04
C THR A 60 4.53 12.69 -7.46
N LYS A 61 4.64 13.85 -6.80
CA LYS A 61 5.89 14.30 -6.13
C LYS A 61 6.27 13.44 -4.92
N THR A 62 5.29 12.77 -4.32
CA THR A 62 5.49 11.93 -3.13
C THR A 62 5.24 10.45 -3.41
N LEU A 63 4.69 10.13 -4.58
CA LEU A 63 4.34 8.77 -4.96
C LEU A 63 5.58 8.01 -5.46
N HIS A 64 5.90 6.93 -4.76
CA HIS A 64 6.80 5.89 -5.23
C HIS A 64 5.99 4.60 -5.39
N PRO A 65 5.62 4.22 -6.62
CA PRO A 65 4.88 2.99 -6.87
C PRO A 65 5.68 1.77 -6.43
N GLY A 66 5.01 0.78 -5.83
CA GLY A 66 5.67 -0.41 -5.31
C GLY A 66 4.85 -1.68 -5.48
N ILE A 67 5.53 -2.83 -5.51
CA ILE A 67 4.90 -4.14 -5.80
C ILE A 67 3.95 -4.58 -4.67
N LEU A 68 4.32 -4.29 -3.41
CA LEU A 68 3.56 -4.69 -2.21
C LEU A 68 2.81 -3.53 -1.55
N GLY A 69 2.87 -2.36 -2.16
CA GLY A 69 2.27 -1.12 -1.68
C GLY A 69 2.94 0.09 -2.30
N ASP A 70 2.15 1.13 -2.52
CA ASP A 70 2.61 2.44 -2.96
C ASP A 70 3.06 3.26 -1.75
N CYS A 71 4.20 3.93 -1.87
CA CYS A 71 4.66 4.86 -0.84
C CYS A 71 4.27 6.29 -1.22
N PHE A 72 3.46 6.94 -0.40
CA PHE A 72 3.18 8.38 -0.48
C PHE A 72 4.08 9.10 0.53
N TYR A 73 5.36 9.21 0.19
CA TYR A 73 6.45 9.55 1.08
C TYR A 73 6.27 10.90 1.79
N GLN A 74 6.37 10.86 3.12
CA GLN A 74 6.56 12.02 4.00
C GLN A 74 7.71 11.69 4.95
N ARG A 75 8.73 12.55 4.99
CA ARG A 75 9.99 12.26 5.69
C ARG A 75 9.76 12.04 7.18
N GLU A 76 8.86 12.81 7.77
CA GLU A 76 8.58 12.88 9.20
C GLU A 76 8.03 11.54 9.73
N THR A 77 7.25 10.84 8.91
CA THR A 77 6.56 9.58 9.27
C THR A 77 7.14 8.35 8.56
N ALA A 78 8.18 8.53 7.74
CA ALA A 78 8.81 7.43 7.02
C ALA A 78 9.66 6.55 7.94
N LEU A 79 9.11 5.41 8.37
CA LEU A 79 9.80 4.42 9.21
C LEU A 79 11.13 3.96 8.59
N CYS A 80 11.15 3.78 7.26
CA CYS A 80 12.38 3.43 6.55
C CYS A 80 13.46 4.50 6.70
N ALA A 81 13.12 5.80 6.62
CA ALA A 81 14.04 6.92 6.80
C ALA A 81 14.56 7.01 8.23
N GLN A 82 13.67 6.89 9.22
CA GLN A 82 14.04 6.87 10.63
C GLN A 82 15.03 5.73 10.93
N ARG A 83 14.72 4.51 10.46
CA ARG A 83 15.56 3.33 10.67
C ARG A 83 16.88 3.39 9.92
N ALA A 84 16.88 3.87 8.67
CA ALA A 84 18.08 4.03 7.85
C ALA A 84 19.08 4.98 8.49
N SER A 85 18.60 6.10 9.06
CA SER A 85 19.43 7.06 9.77
C SER A 85 20.15 6.43 10.97
N THR A 86 19.45 5.59 11.76
CA THR A 86 20.05 4.88 12.90
C THR A 86 21.09 3.86 12.47
N LEU A 87 20.89 3.18 11.33
CA LEU A 87 21.73 2.09 10.86
C LEU A 87 22.83 2.51 9.87
N GLY A 88 22.86 3.78 9.46
CA GLY A 88 23.78 4.26 8.41
C GLY A 88 23.57 3.57 7.05
N ARG A 89 22.33 3.18 6.73
CA ARG A 89 21.98 2.44 5.50
C ARG A 89 21.30 3.32 4.45
N PRO A 90 21.42 2.99 3.15
CA PRO A 90 20.68 3.69 2.10
C PRO A 90 19.18 3.37 2.15
N LEU A 91 18.36 4.26 1.59
CA LEU A 91 16.93 4.09 1.42
C LEU A 91 16.57 3.48 0.06
N PRO A 92 15.41 2.81 -0.07
CA PRO A 92 14.45 2.50 0.99
C PRO A 92 14.77 1.18 1.73
N LEU A 93 14.50 1.15 3.04
CA LEU A 93 14.40 -0.10 3.80
C LEU A 93 13.00 -0.71 3.60
N LEU A 94 12.88 -1.57 2.59
CA LEU A 94 11.60 -2.10 2.08
C LEU A 94 10.83 -2.96 3.09
N ASP A 95 11.54 -3.61 4.02
CA ASP A 95 10.98 -4.38 5.13
C ASP A 95 10.06 -3.55 6.02
N MET A 96 10.36 -2.25 6.16
CA MET A 96 9.57 -1.31 6.96
C MET A 96 8.25 -0.89 6.30
N CYS A 97 8.08 -1.12 4.99
CA CYS A 97 6.90 -0.64 4.26
C CYS A 97 5.60 -1.36 4.66
N SER A 98 5.70 -2.53 5.30
CA SER A 98 4.56 -3.31 5.78
C SER A 98 3.68 -2.52 6.76
N THR A 99 4.29 -1.84 7.73
CA THR A 99 3.61 -1.08 8.80
C THR A 99 3.80 0.44 8.70
N CYS A 100 4.48 0.92 7.65
CA CYS A 100 4.80 2.34 7.52
C CYS A 100 3.54 3.20 7.30
N PRO A 101 3.39 4.35 8.01
CA PRO A 101 2.32 5.32 7.78
C PRO A 101 2.25 5.89 6.36
N ASN A 102 3.31 5.77 5.57
CA ASN A 102 3.34 6.24 4.18
C ASN A 102 2.91 5.19 3.16
N ALA A 103 2.68 3.94 3.58
CA ALA A 103 2.29 2.88 2.67
C ALA A 103 0.77 2.87 2.44
N ARG A 104 0.35 2.87 1.18
CA ARG A 104 -1.02 2.62 0.72
C ARG A 104 -1.04 1.33 -0.11
N ARG A 105 -2.10 0.55 0.02
CA ARG A 105 -2.35 -0.67 -0.74
C ARG A 105 -3.77 -0.64 -1.27
N SER A 106 -3.99 -1.28 -2.41
CA SER A 106 -5.29 -1.35 -3.09
C SER A 106 -5.33 -2.62 -3.95
N ALA A 107 -6.37 -2.78 -4.76
CA ALA A 107 -6.58 -3.97 -5.59
C ALA A 107 -5.37 -4.36 -6.45
N VAL A 108 -4.61 -3.40 -6.99
CA VAL A 108 -3.41 -3.65 -7.81
C VAL A 108 -2.32 -4.46 -7.07
N HIS A 109 -2.30 -4.40 -5.74
CA HIS A 109 -1.30 -5.07 -4.90
C HIS A 109 -1.71 -6.49 -4.49
N LEU A 110 -3.02 -6.80 -4.54
CA LEU A 110 -3.56 -8.07 -4.05
C LEU A 110 -2.92 -9.32 -4.67
N PRO A 111 -2.65 -9.39 -6.00
CA PRO A 111 -2.06 -10.60 -6.59
C PRO A 111 -0.70 -10.93 -6.00
N ARG A 112 0.13 -9.91 -5.74
CA ARG A 112 1.49 -10.08 -5.23
C ARG A 112 1.51 -10.37 -3.74
N LEU A 113 0.64 -9.72 -2.97
CA LEU A 113 0.44 -10.03 -1.55
C LEU A 113 -0.08 -11.47 -1.35
N THR A 114 -1.03 -11.89 -2.18
CA THR A 114 -1.58 -13.25 -2.17
C THR A 114 -0.50 -14.28 -2.50
N THR A 115 0.29 -14.04 -3.54
CA THR A 115 1.43 -14.91 -3.89
C THR A 115 2.41 -15.04 -2.74
N ALA A 116 2.80 -13.93 -2.11
CA ALA A 116 3.72 -13.94 -0.97
C ALA A 116 3.14 -14.70 0.23
N ARG A 117 1.83 -14.53 0.50
CA ARG A 117 1.11 -15.24 1.58
C ARG A 117 1.13 -16.74 1.35
N ASP A 118 0.80 -17.17 0.12
CA ASP A 118 0.71 -18.59 -0.22
C ASP A 118 2.09 -19.25 -0.21
N GLN A 119 3.14 -18.53 -0.61
CA GLN A 119 4.53 -18.97 -0.46
C GLN A 119 4.93 -19.13 1.02
N ALA A 120 4.62 -18.16 1.87
CA ALA A 120 4.91 -18.24 3.32
C ALA A 120 4.18 -19.42 3.98
N ARG A 121 2.91 -19.63 3.59
CA ARG A 121 2.10 -20.76 4.05
C ARG A 121 2.67 -22.11 3.57
N GLY A 122 3.06 -22.19 2.30
CA GLY A 122 3.70 -23.39 1.75
C GLY A 122 5.02 -23.72 2.45
N ALA A 123 5.86 -22.72 2.73
CA ALA A 123 7.12 -22.90 3.46
C ALA A 123 6.93 -23.46 4.88
N LEU A 124 5.83 -23.10 5.56
CA LEU A 124 5.47 -23.67 6.86
C LEU A 124 5.01 -25.14 6.76
N GLN A 125 4.47 -25.56 5.61
CA GLN A 125 3.96 -26.90 5.38
C GLN A 125 5.01 -27.88 4.83
N LEU A 126 5.95 -27.38 4.01
CA LEU A 126 6.97 -28.15 3.27
C LEU A 126 8.18 -28.59 4.11
N ALA A 127 8.05 -28.71 5.43
CA ALA A 127 9.19 -29.02 6.28
C ALA A 127 9.74 -30.47 6.10
N ASP A 128 9.34 -31.21 5.05
CA ASP A 128 9.82 -32.57 4.69
C ASP A 128 9.89 -33.53 5.88
N GLY A 129 8.90 -33.46 6.77
CA GLY A 129 8.84 -34.28 7.99
C GLY A 129 9.84 -33.90 9.10
N LYS A 130 10.64 -32.85 8.90
CA LYS A 130 11.54 -32.26 9.91
C LYS A 130 10.97 -30.92 10.39
N PRO A 131 10.79 -30.70 11.69
CA PRO A 131 10.32 -29.40 12.17
C PRO A 131 11.33 -28.31 11.78
N LEU A 132 10.82 -27.18 11.27
CA LEU A 132 11.63 -25.98 11.09
C LEU A 132 12.26 -25.57 12.43
N PRO A 133 13.49 -25.02 12.43
CA PRO A 133 14.04 -24.40 13.62
C PRO A 133 13.05 -23.40 14.24
N PRO A 134 12.87 -23.36 15.57
CA PRO A 134 11.81 -22.58 16.21
C PRO A 134 11.78 -21.10 15.80
N LEU A 135 12.94 -20.48 15.63
CA LEU A 135 13.05 -19.09 15.20
C LEU A 135 12.62 -18.87 13.74
N GLN A 136 12.89 -19.84 12.85
CA GLN A 136 12.45 -19.78 11.46
C GLN A 136 10.93 -19.97 11.36
N GLN A 137 10.38 -20.90 12.14
CA GLN A 137 8.94 -21.09 12.23
C GLN A 137 8.24 -19.82 12.73
N ALA A 138 8.76 -19.20 13.79
CA ALA A 138 8.21 -17.96 14.33
C ALA A 138 8.30 -16.80 13.32
N ALA A 139 9.42 -16.66 12.61
CA ALA A 139 9.59 -15.63 11.59
C ALA A 139 8.59 -15.79 10.43
N LEU A 140 8.42 -17.01 9.92
CA LEU A 140 7.46 -17.30 8.85
C LEU A 140 6.01 -17.12 9.31
N ALA A 141 5.67 -17.54 10.53
CA ALA A 141 4.34 -17.34 11.10
C ALA A 141 4.00 -15.85 11.24
N ASN A 142 4.94 -15.03 11.74
CA ASN A 142 4.77 -13.59 11.85
C ASN A 142 4.63 -12.93 10.47
N HIS A 143 5.43 -13.34 9.49
CA HIS A 143 5.32 -12.83 8.13
C HIS A 143 3.98 -13.18 7.48
N LEU A 144 3.50 -14.42 7.67
CA LEU A 144 2.20 -14.86 7.18
C LEU A 144 1.07 -14.03 7.80
N ALA A 145 1.07 -13.88 9.13
CA ALA A 145 0.07 -13.07 9.83
C ALA A 145 0.08 -11.61 9.35
N GLN A 146 1.27 -11.05 9.12
CA GLN A 146 1.40 -9.71 8.56
C GLN A 146 0.78 -9.63 7.16
N LEU A 147 1.08 -10.55 6.25
CA LEU A 147 0.52 -10.55 4.89
C LEU A 147 -1.01 -10.70 4.90
N GLU A 148 -1.55 -11.56 5.78
CA GLU A 148 -3.00 -11.72 5.96
C GLU A 148 -3.66 -10.44 6.48
N HIS A 149 -3.02 -9.73 7.41
CA HIS A 149 -3.45 -8.41 7.85
C HIS A 149 -3.47 -7.41 6.69
N LEU A 150 -2.39 -7.34 5.90
CA LEU A 150 -2.29 -6.42 4.76
C LEU A 150 -3.37 -6.66 3.70
N ILE A 151 -3.67 -7.93 3.40
CA ILE A 151 -4.76 -8.31 2.50
C ILE A 151 -6.10 -7.91 3.08
N THR A 152 -6.32 -8.19 4.37
CA THR A 152 -7.57 -7.83 5.08
C THR A 152 -7.80 -6.31 5.04
N GLN A 153 -6.76 -5.50 5.27
CA GLN A 153 -6.86 -4.04 5.20
C GLN A 153 -7.34 -3.52 3.84
N ILE A 154 -6.99 -4.19 2.74
CA ILE A 154 -7.48 -3.81 1.40
C ILE A 154 -8.97 -4.12 1.25
N HIS A 155 -9.47 -5.15 1.94
CA HIS A 155 -10.87 -5.56 1.87
C HIS A 155 -11.77 -4.85 2.90
N SER A 156 -11.24 -4.43 4.05
CA SER A 156 -12.02 -3.85 5.16
C SER A 156 -12.66 -2.49 4.81
N THR A 157 -13.84 -2.23 5.39
CA THR A 157 -14.55 -0.93 5.33
C THR A 157 -14.06 0.06 6.39
N GLU A 158 -13.41 -0.42 7.46
CA GLU A 158 -13.12 0.40 8.63
C GLU A 158 -11.68 0.94 8.62
N PRO A 159 -11.50 2.26 8.84
CA PRO A 159 -10.18 2.82 9.02
C PRO A 159 -9.55 2.27 10.31
N GLU A 160 -8.32 1.77 10.20
CA GLU A 160 -7.51 1.31 11.34
C GLU A 160 -7.39 2.44 12.39
N PRO A 161 -7.68 2.21 13.69
CA PRO A 161 -7.65 3.26 14.70
C PRO A 161 -6.25 3.88 14.79
N ALA A 162 -6.20 5.19 14.99
CA ALA A 162 -4.98 6.01 15.02
C ALA A 162 -4.09 5.69 16.22
#